data_AF-A0A947XN58-F1
#
_entry.id   AF-A0A947XN58-F1
#
_cell.length_a   1.000
_cell.length_b   1.000
_cell.length_c   1.000
_cell.angle_alpha   90.00
_cell.angle_beta   90.00
_cell.angle_gamma   90.00
#
_symmetry.space_group_name_H-M   'P 1'
#
loop_
_entity.id
_entity.type
_entity.pdbx_description
1 polymer ?
#
loop_
_entity_poly.entity_id
_entity_poly.type
_entity_poly.pdbx_seq_one_letter_code
_entity_poly.pdbx_strand_id
1 'polypeptide(L)'
;TLIREDIRVDLPVDSLLEDTEYKRYYKTSRGFSGKNVELFLGNFVSLLARERVGAKKAFDRLQTWECWPVIRDHYAAKDMSEHDIYKHIKKLLEERSVRWGRAI
;
A
#
# COMPACT_ATOMS: atom_id res chain seq x y z
N THR A 1 3.55 -39.66 -2.99
CA THR A 1 2.23 -39.42 -2.38
C THR A 1 2.40 -39.48 -0.88
N LEU A 2 2.51 -38.32 -0.23
CA LEU A 2 2.70 -38.22 1.22
C LEU A 2 1.31 -38.24 1.88
N ILE A 3 1.08 -39.26 2.69
CA ILE A 3 -0.18 -39.52 3.39
C ILE A 3 -0.42 -38.37 4.38
N ARG A 4 -1.54 -37.65 4.18
CA ARG A 4 -2.19 -36.81 5.20
C ARG A 4 -2.93 -37.77 6.13
N GLU A 5 -2.38 -38.01 7.32
CA GLU A 5 -3.15 -38.54 8.43
C GLU A 5 -3.50 -37.38 9.35
N ASP A 6 -4.79 -37.03 9.37
CA ASP A 6 -5.38 -36.12 10.34
C ASP A 6 -5.37 -36.82 11.71
N ILE A 7 -4.35 -36.51 12.52
CA ILE A 7 -4.30 -36.94 13.91
C ILE A 7 -5.27 -36.05 14.70
N ARG A 8 -6.44 -36.60 15.06
CA ARG A 8 -7.34 -35.97 16.04
C ARG A 8 -6.90 -36.39 17.43
N VAL A 9 -6.25 -35.46 18.12
CA VAL A 9 -5.88 -35.59 19.54
C VAL A 9 -7.01 -34.99 20.36
N ASP A 10 -7.79 -35.82 21.04
CA ASP A 10 -8.82 -35.39 21.99
C ASP A 10 -8.19 -35.32 23.39
N LEU A 11 -7.68 -34.16 23.75
CA LEU A 11 -7.20 -33.85 25.10
C LEU A 11 -8.23 -32.91 25.74
N PRO A 12 -8.63 -33.13 27.00
CA PRO A 12 -9.45 -32.18 27.74
C PRO A 12 -8.57 -31.01 28.19
N VAL A 13 -8.18 -30.17 27.24
CA VAL A 13 -7.55 -28.88 27.52
C VAL A 13 -8.65 -27.84 27.39
N ASP A 14 -8.87 -27.05 28.44
CA ASP A 14 -9.76 -25.90 28.37
C ASP A 14 -9.35 -25.03 27.19
N SER A 15 -10.32 -24.81 26.29
CA SER A 15 -10.12 -24.00 25.11
C SER A 15 -9.89 -22.54 25.53
N LEU A 16 -8.63 -22.09 25.53
CA LEU A 16 -8.24 -20.69 25.75
C LEU A 16 -8.77 -19.74 24.65
N LEU A 17 -9.61 -20.22 23.71
CA LEU A 17 -10.26 -19.40 22.70
C LEU A 17 -11.13 -18.29 23.33
N GLU A 18 -11.69 -18.52 24.52
CA GLU A 18 -12.50 -17.50 25.23
C GLU A 18 -11.64 -16.40 25.86
N ASP A 19 -10.35 -16.64 26.12
CA ASP A 19 -9.45 -15.68 26.79
C ASP A 19 -8.49 -14.94 25.85
N THR A 20 -8.50 -15.26 24.55
CA THR A 20 -7.73 -14.49 23.57
C THR A 20 -8.50 -13.26 23.11
N GLU A 21 -8.43 -12.17 23.87
CA GLU A 21 -8.79 -10.85 23.34
C GLU A 21 -7.89 -10.53 22.14
N TYR A 22 -8.45 -10.57 20.93
CA TYR A 22 -7.77 -10.07 19.73
C TYR A 22 -7.59 -8.55 19.84
N LYS A 23 -6.55 -8.11 20.56
CA LYS A 23 -6.17 -6.70 20.62
C LYS A 23 -5.57 -6.32 19.28
N ARG A 24 -6.38 -5.69 18.44
CA ARG A 24 -5.92 -5.09 17.19
C ARG A 24 -5.03 -3.89 17.52
N TYR A 25 -3.73 -4.12 17.72
CA TYR A 25 -2.77 -3.05 17.94
C TYR A 25 -2.73 -2.12 16.73
N TYR A 26 -3.10 -0.85 16.93
CA TYR A 26 -2.94 0.18 15.91
C TYR A 26 -1.48 0.54 15.74
N LYS A 27 -1.06 0.82 14.50
CA LYS A 27 0.30 1.32 14.26
C LYS A 27 0.46 2.68 14.93
N THR A 28 1.52 2.83 15.71
CA THR A 28 1.87 4.11 16.34
C THR A 28 2.59 5.02 15.34
N SER A 29 2.47 6.34 15.53
CA SER A 29 3.14 7.34 14.68
C SER A 29 4.67 7.26 14.72
N ARG A 30 5.25 6.60 15.72
CA ARG A 30 6.71 6.46 15.92
C ARG A 30 7.34 5.37 15.04
N GLY A 31 6.56 4.39 14.56
CA GLY A 31 7.04 3.26 13.76
C GLY A 31 6.79 3.46 12.27
N PHE A 32 7.39 4.50 11.67
CA PHE A 32 7.21 4.76 10.25
C PHE A 32 7.99 3.74 9.40
N SER A 33 7.26 2.80 8.78
CA SER A 33 7.79 1.96 7.72
C SER A 33 7.47 2.62 6.39
N GLY A 34 8.50 2.91 5.57
CA GLY A 34 8.34 3.47 4.22
C GLY A 34 7.35 2.70 3.33
N LYS A 35 7.05 1.43 3.68
CA LYS A 35 6.00 0.63 3.06
C LYS A 35 4.61 1.28 3.09
N ASN A 36 4.29 2.07 4.10
CA ASN A 36 3.02 2.81 4.13
C ASN A 36 2.96 3.89 3.03
N VAL A 37 4.08 4.53 2.70
CA VAL A 37 4.14 5.51 1.59
C VAL A 37 3.94 4.83 0.26
N GLU A 38 4.60 3.69 0.04
CA GLU A 38 4.44 2.92 -1.21
C GLU A 38 3.00 2.42 -1.38
N LEU A 39 2.38 1.91 -0.31
CA LEU A 39 0.97 1.50 -0.31
C LEU A 39 0.03 2.67 -0.58
N PHE A 40 0.26 3.81 0.08
CA PHE A 40 -0.53 5.03 -0.12
C PHE A 40 -0.45 5.49 -1.59
N LEU A 41 0.76 5.59 -2.16
CA LEU A 41 0.94 6.00 -3.55
C LEU A 41 0.30 5.02 -4.52
N GLY A 42 0.41 3.71 -4.28
CA GLY A 42 -0.26 2.69 -5.09
C GLY A 42 -1.79 2.86 -5.09
N ASN A 43 -2.38 3.13 -3.94
CA ASN A 43 -3.82 3.36 -3.81
C ASN A 43 -4.25 4.69 -4.44
N PHE A 44 -3.51 5.77 -4.17
CA PHE A 44 -3.72 7.09 -4.74
C PHE A 44 -3.74 7.06 -6.26
N VAL A 45 -2.71 6.47 -6.88
CA VAL A 45 -2.62 6.34 -8.34
C VAL A 45 -3.75 5.47 -8.91
N SER A 46 -4.17 4.43 -8.17
CA SER A 46 -5.29 3.57 -8.58
C SER A 46 -6.64 4.28 -8.56
N LEU A 47 -6.85 5.25 -7.67
CA LEU A 47 -8.07 6.08 -7.65
C LEU A 47 -8.03 7.11 -8.78
N LEU A 48 -6.90 7.78 -8.97
CA LEU A 48 -6.73 8.78 -10.03
C LEU A 48 -6.87 8.20 -11.45
N ALA A 49 -6.41 6.97 -11.66
CA ALA A 49 -6.58 6.27 -12.93
C ALA A 49 -8.07 6.05 -13.27
N ARG A 50 -8.92 5.78 -12.27
CA ARG A 50 -10.38 5.62 -12.47
C ARG A 50 -11.04 6.92 -12.91
N GLU A 51 -10.62 8.03 -12.30
CA GLU A 51 -11.11 9.37 -12.61
C GLU A 51 -10.44 9.99 -13.86
N ARG A 52 -9.60 9.23 -14.58
CA ARG A 52 -8.84 9.67 -15.77
C ARG A 52 -8.03 10.95 -15.53
N VAL A 53 -7.49 11.11 -14.31
CA VAL A 53 -6.69 12.27 -13.95
C VAL A 53 -5.27 12.13 -14.51
N GLY A 54 -4.81 13.14 -15.24
CA GLY A 54 -3.45 13.17 -15.80
C GLY A 54 -2.37 13.32 -14.72
N ALA A 55 -1.18 12.80 -14.99
CA ALA A 55 -0.04 12.75 -14.06
C ALA A 55 0.37 14.13 -13.51
N LYS A 56 0.30 15.19 -14.33
CA LYS A 56 0.62 16.55 -13.90
C LYS A 56 -0.33 17.03 -12.80
N LYS A 57 -1.64 16.99 -13.08
CA LYS A 57 -2.68 17.37 -12.12
C LYS A 57 -2.64 16.51 -10.85
N ALA A 58 -2.35 15.21 -10.99
CA ALA A 58 -2.18 14.30 -9.87
C ALA A 58 -1.02 14.73 -8.95
N PHE A 59 0.14 15.04 -9.55
CA PHE A 59 1.33 15.45 -8.82
C PHE A 59 1.14 16.80 -8.13
N ASP A 60 0.60 17.80 -8.84
CA ASP A 60 0.31 19.12 -8.27
C ASP A 60 -0.63 19.01 -7.05
N ARG A 61 -1.61 18.10 -7.09
CA ARG A 61 -2.52 17.84 -5.96
C ARG A 61 -1.85 17.08 -4.83
N LEU A 62 -0.96 16.15 -5.13
CA LEU A 62 -0.22 15.41 -4.12
C LEU A 62 0.65 16.35 -3.27
N GLN A 63 1.26 17.37 -3.90
CA GLN A 63 2.10 18.37 -3.22
C GLN A 63 1.31 19.27 -2.26
N THR A 64 0.00 19.42 -2.43
CA THR A 64 -0.83 20.27 -1.57
C THR A 64 -1.31 19.56 -0.30
N TRP A 65 -1.02 18.26 -0.14
CA TRP A 65 -1.48 17.48 1.01
C TRP A 65 -0.47 17.55 2.15
N GLU A 66 -0.95 17.56 3.40
CA GLU A 66 -0.09 17.64 4.60
C GLU A 66 0.89 16.46 4.73
N CYS A 67 0.60 15.32 4.09
CA CYS A 67 1.50 14.17 4.07
C CYS A 67 2.62 14.28 3.02
N TRP A 68 2.63 15.32 2.17
CA TRP A 68 3.64 15.50 1.13
C TRP A 68 5.09 15.48 1.65
N PRO A 69 5.45 16.18 2.75
CA PRO A 69 6.82 16.15 3.26
C PRO A 69 7.28 14.72 3.61
N VAL A 70 6.38 13.90 4.18
CA VAL A 70 6.68 12.50 4.53
C VAL A 70 6.96 11.67 3.27
N ILE A 71 6.21 11.91 2.19
CA ILE A 71 6.42 11.22 0.91
C ILE A 71 7.74 11.68 0.29
N ARG A 72 7.95 12.99 0.19
CA ARG A 72 9.18 13.57 -0.37
C ARG A 72 10.41 13.06 0.38
N ASP A 73 10.40 13.08 1.70
CA ASP A 73 11.54 12.67 2.52
C ASP A 73 11.79 11.15 2.41
N HIS A 74 10.73 10.34 2.24
CA HIS A 74 10.88 8.91 1.96
C HIS A 74 11.60 8.62 0.63
N TYR A 75 11.33 9.41 -0.40
CA TYR A 75 12.01 9.28 -1.70
C TYR A 75 13.40 9.92 -1.69
N ALA A 76 13.59 11.02 -0.97
CA ALA A 76 14.89 11.66 -0.78
C ALA A 76 15.88 10.72 -0.06
N ALA A 77 15.40 9.92 0.91
CA ALA A 77 16.20 8.88 1.57
C ALA A 77 16.65 7.75 0.61
N LYS A 78 16.11 7.69 -0.61
CA LYS A 78 16.49 6.78 -1.70
C LYS A 78 17.23 7.52 -2.83
N ASP A 79 17.75 8.72 -2.57
CA ASP A 79 18.39 9.61 -3.54
C ASP A 79 17.51 9.96 -4.75
N MET A 80 16.19 9.97 -4.57
CA MET A 80 15.23 10.31 -5.62
C MET A 80 14.74 11.75 -5.47
N SER A 81 14.75 12.48 -6.59
CA SER A 81 14.24 13.85 -6.64
C SER A 81 12.72 13.89 -6.77
N GLU A 82 12.11 15.06 -6.55
CA GLU A 82 10.68 15.28 -6.81
C GLU A 82 10.30 14.97 -8.27
N HIS A 83 11.21 15.22 -9.21
CA HIS A 83 11.02 14.88 -10.61
C HIS A 83 10.96 13.36 -10.84
N ASP A 84 11.69 12.57 -10.05
CA ASP A 84 11.63 11.11 -10.09
C ASP A 84 10.32 10.59 -9.49
N ILE A 85 9.80 11.24 -8.45
CA ILE A 85 8.44 10.95 -7.92
C ILE A 85 7.39 11.20 -8.99
N TYR A 86 7.48 12.32 -9.71
CA TYR A 86 6.60 12.62 -10.84
C TYR A 86 6.67 11.55 -11.93
N LYS A 87 7.89 11.16 -12.35
CA LYS A 87 8.10 10.08 -13.34
C LYS A 87 7.51 8.76 -12.87
N HIS A 88 7.69 8.42 -11.59
CA HIS A 88 7.15 7.22 -10.97
C HIS A 88 5.61 7.22 -11.05
N ILE A 89 4.95 8.31 -10.64
CA ILE A 89 3.49 8.43 -10.69
C ILE A 89 2.98 8.36 -12.13
N LYS A 90 3.66 9.04 -13.07
CA LYS A 90 3.33 8.99 -14.49
C LYS A 90 3.35 7.56 -15.03
N LYS A 91 4.43 6.82 -14.77
CA LYS A 91 4.55 5.41 -15.18
C LYS A 91 3.43 4.55 -14.59
N LEU A 92 3.14 4.69 -13.30
CA LEU A 92 2.08 3.95 -12.62
C LEU A 92 0.68 4.26 -13.17
N LEU A 93 0.42 5.49 -13.58
CA LEU A 93 -0.83 5.88 -14.24
C LEU A 93 -0.93 5.28 -15.64
N GLU A 94 0.13 5.36 -16.44
CA GLU A 94 0.19 4.80 -17.80
C GLU A 94 -0.07 3.28 -17.79
N GLU A 95 0.59 2.54 -16.89
CA GLU A 95 0.39 1.09 -16.73
C GLU A 95 -1.07 0.72 -16.42
N ARG A 96 -1.77 1.54 -15.62
CA ARG A 96 -3.17 1.29 -15.24
C ARG A 96 -4.16 1.72 -16.33
N SER A 97 -3.90 2.84 -17.00
CA SER A 97 -4.72 3.34 -18.11
C SER A 97 -4.66 2.40 -19.32
N VAL A 98 -3.49 1.84 -19.64
CA VAL A 98 -3.33 0.87 -20.74
C VAL A 98 -4.01 -0.46 -20.42
N ARG A 99 -4.01 -0.90 -19.15
CA ARG A 99 -4.69 -2.14 -18.74
C ARG A 99 -6.21 -2.02 -18.71
N TRP A 100 -6.76 -0.85 -18.40
CA TRP A 100 -8.22 -0.60 -18.46
C TRP A 100 -8.71 -0.18 -19.86
N GLY A 101 -7.82 0.34 -20.70
CA GLY A 101 -8.10 0.77 -22.08
C GLY A 101 -7.81 -0.28 -23.15
N ARG A 102 -7.55 -1.55 -22.79
CA ARG A 102 -7.47 -2.61 -23.79
C ARG A 102 -8.88 -2.90 -24.29
N ALA A 103 -9.18 -2.39 -25.48
CA ALA A 103 -10.05 -3.08 -26.41
C ALA A 103 -9.56 -4.53 -26.51
N ILE A 104 -10.41 -5.47 -26.12
CA ILE A 104 -10.37 -6.83 -26.66
C ILE A 104 -11.03 -6.75 -28.03
#